data_AF-A0A225UBF8-F1
#
_entry.id   AF-A0A225UBF8-F1
#
_cell.length_a   1.000
_cell.length_b   1.000
_cell.length_c   1.000
_cell.angle_alpha   90.00
_cell.angle_beta   90.00
_cell.angle_gamma   90.00
#
_symmetry.space_group_name_H-M   'P 1'
#
loop_
_entity.id
_entity.type
_entity.pdbx_description
1 polymer ?
#
loop_
_entity_poly.entity_id
_entity_poly.type
_entity_poly.pdbx_seq_one_letter_code
_entity_poly.pdbx_strand_id
1 'polypeptide(L)'
;MRSHMSYDEALTAARTDAEINSHLDARHLISMLVRIIYWKSLDRTPWAKYVPSWCYKEAESKLTKALTSGETALARKGYSSLSDSEKWIVEVPGQGILSWRHRGILMKFPPGTANAVTQSFRFPDYAPNLAKDEDVQALRERWDPVAFKELMDTNLWDVMFEDRSKFLILH
;
A
#
# COMPACT_ATOMS: atom_id res chain seq x y z
N MET A 1 -33.50 -3.76 1.62
CA MET A 1 -34.14 -3.82 2.95
C MET A 1 -33.03 -3.98 3.97
N ARG A 2 -32.63 -2.92 4.68
CA ARG A 2 -31.60 -2.98 5.74
C ARG A 2 -32.30 -3.47 7.01
N SER A 3 -32.00 -4.67 7.48
CA SER A 3 -32.35 -5.07 8.84
C SER A 3 -31.41 -4.34 9.79
N HIS A 4 -31.91 -3.29 10.45
CA HIS A 4 -31.17 -2.63 11.52
C HIS A 4 -31.22 -3.54 12.74
N MET A 5 -30.12 -4.25 12.97
CA MET A 5 -29.84 -4.90 14.26
C MET A 5 -29.66 -3.79 15.30
N SER A 6 -30.36 -3.88 16.42
CA SER A 6 -30.19 -2.94 17.52
C SER A 6 -28.82 -3.13 18.19
N TYR A 7 -28.33 -2.13 18.92
CA TYR A 7 -27.06 -2.23 19.64
C TYR A 7 -27.02 -3.44 20.60
N ASP A 8 -28.13 -3.71 21.28
CA ASP A 8 -28.23 -4.83 22.24
C ASP A 8 -28.29 -6.20 21.54
N GLU A 9 -28.86 -6.26 20.35
CA GLU A 9 -28.86 -7.46 19.51
C GLU A 9 -27.45 -7.75 18.97
N ALA A 10 -26.73 -6.71 18.54
CA ALA A 10 -25.34 -6.83 18.09
C ALA A 10 -24.40 -7.23 19.23
N LEU A 11 -24.62 -6.69 20.43
CA LEU A 11 -23.84 -7.03 21.62
C LEU A 11 -24.09 -8.47 22.07
N THR A 12 -25.34 -8.94 22.00
CA THR A 12 -25.70 -10.33 22.30
C THR A 12 -25.08 -11.29 21.29
N ALA A 13 -25.17 -10.99 20.00
CA ALA A 13 -24.57 -11.79 18.94
C ALA A 13 -23.04 -11.88 19.05
N ALA A 14 -22.38 -10.78 19.42
CA ALA A 14 -20.95 -10.76 19.69
C ALA A 14 -20.55 -11.59 20.91
N ARG A 15 -21.39 -11.64 21.95
CA ARG A 15 -21.15 -12.46 23.16
C ARG A 15 -21.37 -13.95 22.93
N THR A 16 -22.19 -14.32 21.95
CA THR A 16 -22.49 -15.72 21.61
C THR A 16 -21.63 -16.27 20.47
N ASP A 17 -20.62 -15.51 19.99
CA ASP A 17 -19.82 -15.83 18.81
C ASP A 17 -20.69 -16.19 17.57
N ALA A 18 -21.89 -15.60 17.47
CA ALA A 18 -22.82 -15.89 16.38
C ALA A 18 -22.36 -15.23 15.06
N GLU A 19 -22.55 -15.92 13.93
CA GLU A 19 -22.17 -15.41 12.60
C GLU A 19 -23.01 -14.18 12.19
N ILE A 20 -22.47 -12.98 12.36
CA ILE A 20 -23.13 -11.70 11.97
C ILE A 20 -22.86 -11.34 10.50
N ASN A 21 -22.15 -12.21 9.76
CA ASN A 21 -21.65 -11.94 8.41
C ASN A 21 -22.75 -11.67 7.37
N SER A 22 -24.00 -12.05 7.64
CA SER A 22 -25.17 -11.75 6.80
C SER A 22 -25.57 -10.27 6.80
N HIS A 23 -25.07 -9.46 7.73
CA HIS A 23 -25.43 -8.05 7.89
C HIS A 23 -24.39 -7.06 7.33
N LEU A 24 -23.16 -7.53 7.06
CA LEU A 24 -22.14 -6.73 6.39
C LEU A 24 -22.25 -6.90 4.87
N ASP A 25 -22.24 -5.80 4.11
CA ASP A 25 -22.18 -5.89 2.64
C ASP A 25 -20.90 -6.63 2.24
N ALA A 26 -21.06 -7.82 1.67
CA ALA A 26 -19.98 -8.69 1.23
C ALA A 26 -18.93 -7.95 0.40
N ARG A 27 -19.32 -6.94 -0.39
CA ARG A 27 -18.38 -6.15 -1.20
C ARG A 27 -17.43 -5.33 -0.34
N HIS A 28 -17.94 -4.71 0.73
CA HIS A 28 -17.12 -3.94 1.66
C HIS A 28 -16.23 -4.86 2.49
N LEU A 29 -16.77 -5.99 2.95
CA LEU A 29 -16.02 -7.02 3.67
C LEU A 29 -14.83 -7.55 2.84
N ILE A 30 -15.08 -7.93 1.58
CA ILE A 30 -14.04 -8.38 0.66
C ILE A 30 -13.01 -7.27 0.42
N SER A 31 -13.43 -6.01 0.25
CA SER A 31 -12.50 -4.88 0.08
C SER A 31 -11.60 -4.66 1.29
N MET A 32 -12.13 -4.83 2.51
CA MET A 32 -11.32 -4.75 3.74
C MET A 32 -10.32 -5.90 3.81
N LEU A 33 -10.75 -7.13 3.51
CA LEU A 33 -9.88 -8.31 3.47
C LEU A 33 -8.75 -8.16 2.46
N VAL A 34 -9.02 -7.65 1.25
CA VAL A 34 -7.98 -7.35 0.25
C VAL A 34 -6.88 -6.47 0.85
N ARG A 35 -7.26 -5.42 1.58
CA ARG A 35 -6.31 -4.49 2.21
C ARG A 35 -5.56 -5.14 3.38
N ILE A 36 -6.24 -5.93 4.21
CA ILE A 36 -5.65 -6.64 5.36
C ILE A 36 -4.63 -7.70 4.91
N ILE A 37 -4.99 -8.53 3.93
CA ILE A 37 -4.13 -9.55 3.33
C ILE A 37 -2.91 -8.89 2.69
N TYR A 38 -3.13 -7.82 1.91
CA TYR A 38 -2.06 -7.07 1.27
C TYR A 38 -1.03 -6.50 2.27
N TRP A 39 -1.48 -6.01 3.43
CA TRP A 39 -0.60 -5.48 4.48
C TRP A 39 -0.02 -6.55 5.42
N LYS A 40 -0.22 -7.85 5.12
CA LYS A 40 0.17 -8.97 6.01
C LYS A 40 -0.28 -8.75 7.46
N SER A 41 -1.52 -8.24 7.61
CA SER A 41 -2.07 -7.77 8.89
C SER A 41 -3.20 -8.64 9.41
N LEU A 42 -3.35 -9.86 8.87
CA LEU A 42 -4.34 -10.84 9.32
C LEU A 42 -4.20 -11.14 10.81
N ASP A 43 -2.97 -11.33 11.28
CA ASP A 43 -2.68 -11.60 12.70
C ASP A 43 -3.07 -10.45 13.64
N ARG A 44 -3.17 -9.23 13.09
CA ARG A 44 -3.56 -8.02 13.82
C ARG A 44 -5.04 -7.68 13.68
N THR A 45 -5.82 -8.55 13.04
CA THR A 45 -7.24 -8.32 12.77
C THR A 45 -8.07 -9.44 13.39
N PRO A 46 -8.38 -9.37 14.71
CA PRO A 46 -9.02 -10.48 15.45
C PRO A 46 -10.37 -10.93 14.89
N TRP A 47 -11.13 -10.04 14.26
CA TRP A 47 -12.44 -10.37 13.67
C TRP A 47 -12.32 -11.19 12.38
N ALA A 48 -11.14 -11.19 11.74
CA ALA A 48 -10.93 -11.88 10.47
C ALA A 48 -11.17 -13.40 10.59
N LYS A 49 -10.86 -14.03 11.74
CA LYS A 49 -11.08 -15.47 11.95
C LYS A 49 -12.54 -15.92 11.82
N TYR A 50 -13.49 -15.00 11.97
CA TYR A 50 -14.92 -15.27 11.86
C TYR A 50 -15.48 -15.06 10.45
N VAL A 51 -14.62 -14.69 9.49
CA VAL A 51 -15.02 -14.44 8.11
C VAL A 51 -15.09 -15.76 7.33
N PRO A 52 -16.15 -16.00 6.53
CA PRO A 52 -16.25 -17.19 5.71
C PRO A 52 -15.10 -17.35 4.72
N SER A 53 -14.65 -18.59 4.50
CA SER A 53 -13.51 -18.90 3.63
C SER A 53 -13.68 -18.43 2.18
N TRP A 54 -14.92 -18.34 1.67
CA TRP A 54 -15.18 -17.84 0.32
C TRP A 54 -14.82 -16.36 0.16
N CYS A 55 -14.96 -15.54 1.21
CA CYS A 55 -14.56 -14.13 1.19
C CYS A 55 -13.05 -13.97 1.03
N TYR A 56 -12.27 -14.85 1.66
CA TYR A 56 -10.82 -14.91 1.51
C TYR A 56 -10.41 -15.27 0.09
N LYS A 57 -11.00 -16.32 -0.48
CA LYS A 57 -10.74 -16.73 -1.87
C LYS A 57 -11.03 -15.62 -2.87
N GLU A 58 -12.14 -14.90 -2.67
CA GLU A 58 -12.49 -13.78 -3.54
C GLU A 58 -11.57 -12.57 -3.34
N ALA A 59 -11.17 -12.28 -2.09
CA ALA A 59 -10.19 -11.25 -1.79
C ALA A 59 -8.82 -11.56 -2.42
N GLU A 60 -8.34 -12.80 -2.31
CA GLU A 60 -7.10 -13.27 -2.93
C GLU A 60 -7.17 -13.19 -4.46
N SER A 61 -8.28 -13.59 -5.07
CA SER A 61 -8.50 -13.47 -6.52
C SER A 61 -8.47 -12.00 -6.98
N LYS A 62 -9.17 -11.11 -6.27
CA LYS A 62 -9.16 -9.66 -6.56
C LYS A 62 -7.80 -9.04 -6.34
N LEU A 63 -7.09 -9.43 -5.28
CA LEU A 63 -5.74 -8.98 -5.01
C LEU A 63 -4.78 -9.43 -6.11
N THR A 64 -4.85 -10.70 -6.53
CA THR A 64 -4.03 -11.26 -7.62
C THR A 64 -4.29 -10.53 -8.93
N LYS A 65 -5.56 -10.28 -9.27
CA LYS A 65 -5.94 -9.50 -10.46
C LYS A 65 -5.44 -8.06 -10.36
N ALA A 66 -5.57 -7.40 -9.21
CA ALA A 66 -5.07 -6.04 -9.01
C ALA A 66 -3.55 -5.97 -9.15
N LEU A 67 -2.83 -6.93 -8.59
CA LEU A 67 -1.37 -7.00 -8.69
C LEU A 67 -0.88 -7.32 -10.11
N THR A 68 -1.68 -8.01 -10.94
CA THR A 68 -1.27 -8.44 -12.29
C THR A 68 -1.77 -7.53 -13.41
N SER A 69 -2.92 -6.89 -13.28
CA SER A 69 -3.57 -6.14 -14.36
C SER A 69 -3.23 -4.64 -14.40
N GLY A 70 -2.49 -4.12 -13.41
CA GLY A 70 -2.15 -2.69 -13.29
C GLY A 70 -0.65 -2.38 -13.30
N GLU A 71 0.22 -3.23 -13.83
CA GLU A 71 1.67 -2.97 -13.82
C GLU A 71 2.15 -2.27 -15.10
N THR A 72 3.07 -1.32 -14.96
CA THR A 72 3.85 -0.80 -16.10
C THR A 72 4.78 -1.87 -16.69
N ALA A 73 5.31 -1.63 -17.88
CA ALA A 73 6.25 -2.55 -18.53
C ALA A 73 7.51 -2.79 -17.66
N LEU A 74 8.03 -1.75 -16.98
CA LEU A 74 9.20 -1.89 -16.10
C LEU A 74 8.85 -2.52 -14.74
N ALA A 75 7.62 -2.39 -14.25
CA ALA A 75 7.19 -3.06 -13.01
C ALA A 75 7.07 -4.59 -13.16
N ARG A 76 6.75 -5.06 -14.37
CA ARG A 76 6.70 -6.50 -14.70
C ARG A 76 8.07 -7.15 -14.70
N LYS A 77 9.11 -6.38 -15.00
CA LYS A 77 10.50 -6.85 -14.98
C LYS A 77 11.00 -7.05 -13.54
N GLY A 78 11.79 -8.10 -13.33
CA GLY A 78 12.59 -8.26 -12.12
C GLY A 78 13.76 -7.28 -12.10
N TYR A 79 14.26 -6.91 -10.93
CA TYR A 79 15.30 -5.88 -10.80
C TYR A 79 16.55 -6.20 -11.64
N SER A 80 16.98 -7.46 -11.65
CA SER A 80 18.18 -7.91 -12.38
C SER A 80 18.02 -7.83 -13.91
N SER A 81 16.77 -7.79 -14.40
CA SER A 81 16.45 -7.66 -15.83
C SER A 81 16.31 -6.20 -16.29
N LEU A 82 16.43 -5.24 -15.38
CA LEU A 82 16.46 -3.81 -15.72
C LEU A 82 17.85 -3.42 -16.21
N SER A 83 17.90 -2.71 -17.34
CA SER A 83 19.14 -2.05 -17.77
C SER A 83 19.50 -0.91 -16.83
N ASP A 84 20.76 -0.46 -16.86
CA ASP A 84 21.18 0.67 -16.02
C ASP A 84 20.44 1.97 -16.37
N SER A 85 20.12 2.18 -17.65
CA SER A 85 19.28 3.31 -18.05
C SER A 85 17.85 3.20 -17.51
N GLU A 86 17.25 2.00 -17.51
CA GLU A 86 15.93 1.75 -16.93
C GLU A 86 15.90 1.98 -15.41
N LYS A 87 16.99 1.66 -14.70
CA LYS A 87 17.13 1.94 -13.26
C LYS A 87 17.16 3.43 -12.94
N TRP A 88 17.42 4.31 -13.91
CA TRP A 88 17.38 5.76 -13.70
C TRP A 88 16.03 6.39 -14.08
N ILE A 89 15.10 5.64 -14.67
CA ILE A 89 13.78 6.16 -15.07
C ILE A 89 12.90 6.41 -13.85
N VAL A 90 12.17 7.53 -13.88
CA VAL A 90 11.05 7.81 -12.98
C VAL A 90 9.76 7.66 -13.78
N GLU A 91 9.07 6.53 -13.63
CA GLU A 91 7.76 6.37 -14.27
C GLU A 91 6.70 7.19 -13.52
N VAL A 92 5.76 7.74 -14.28
CA VAL A 92 4.54 8.36 -13.75
C VAL A 92 3.40 7.39 -14.03
N PRO A 93 2.74 6.83 -12.99
CA PRO A 93 1.68 5.87 -13.20
C PRO A 93 0.47 6.55 -13.86
N GLY A 94 -0.04 5.95 -14.93
CA GLY A 94 -1.30 6.35 -15.56
C GLY A 94 -2.53 5.82 -14.81
N GLN A 95 -3.72 6.18 -15.27
CA GLN A 95 -4.97 5.70 -14.67
C GLN A 95 -5.05 4.16 -14.73
N GLY A 96 -5.39 3.53 -13.60
CA GLY A 96 -5.49 2.07 -13.50
C GLY A 96 -4.15 1.36 -13.35
N ILE A 97 -3.02 2.09 -13.35
CA ILE A 97 -1.72 1.54 -12.97
C ILE A 97 -1.61 1.52 -11.45
N LEU A 98 -1.30 0.34 -10.92
CA LEU A 98 -1.17 0.04 -9.51
C LEU A 98 0.29 -0.16 -9.09
N SER A 99 1.18 -0.50 -10.02
CA SER A 99 2.59 -0.80 -9.77
C SER A 99 3.45 -0.23 -10.90
N TRP A 100 4.52 0.49 -10.54
CA TRP A 100 5.44 1.14 -11.48
C TRP A 100 6.85 1.20 -10.89
N ARG A 101 7.83 1.66 -11.66
CA ARG A 101 9.22 1.83 -11.22
C ARG A 101 9.58 3.30 -11.04
N HIS A 102 10.24 3.61 -9.93
CA HIS A 102 10.83 4.91 -9.67
C HIS A 102 12.31 4.73 -9.33
N ARG A 103 13.21 5.18 -10.21
CA ARG A 103 14.66 4.97 -10.07
C ARG A 103 15.01 3.50 -9.80
N GLY A 104 14.39 2.57 -10.53
CA GLY A 104 14.57 1.12 -10.36
C GLY A 104 13.84 0.51 -9.15
N ILE A 105 13.31 1.33 -8.23
CA ILE A 105 12.53 0.86 -7.09
C ILE A 105 11.12 0.52 -7.55
N LEU A 106 10.62 -0.68 -7.24
CA LEU A 106 9.24 -1.05 -7.50
C LEU A 106 8.34 -0.29 -6.52
N MET A 107 7.44 0.53 -7.04
CA MET A 107 6.45 1.31 -6.30
C MET A 107 5.07 0.72 -6.50
N LYS A 108 4.17 0.95 -5.54
CA LYS A 108 2.76 0.53 -5.66
C LYS A 108 1.80 1.48 -4.96
N PHE A 109 0.60 1.59 -5.50
CA PHE A 109 -0.54 2.19 -4.84
C PHE A 109 -1.17 1.21 -3.83
N PRO A 110 -1.64 1.69 -2.68
CA PRO A 110 -2.59 0.95 -1.86
C PRO A 110 -3.82 0.52 -2.67
N PRO A 111 -4.37 -0.70 -2.43
CA PRO A 111 -5.63 -1.10 -3.04
C PRO A 111 -6.74 -0.07 -2.75
N GLY A 112 -7.42 0.39 -3.80
CA GLY A 112 -8.50 1.37 -3.71
C GLY A 112 -8.09 2.83 -3.89
N THR A 113 -6.79 3.15 -3.99
CA THR A 113 -6.31 4.52 -4.27
C THR A 113 -5.75 4.71 -5.69
N ALA A 114 -5.85 3.68 -6.53
CA ALA A 114 -5.42 3.66 -7.94
C ALA A 114 -5.97 4.78 -8.82
N ASN A 115 -7.08 5.39 -8.41
CA ASN A 115 -7.75 6.47 -9.13
C ASN A 115 -7.31 7.86 -8.64
N ALA A 116 -6.43 7.94 -7.64
CA ALA A 116 -5.82 9.20 -7.19
C ALA A 116 -4.72 9.60 -8.20
N VAL A 117 -5.15 10.05 -9.38
CA VAL A 117 -4.27 10.47 -10.49
C VAL A 117 -3.43 11.69 -10.12
N THR A 118 -3.81 12.43 -9.07
CA THR A 118 -3.12 13.64 -8.61
C THR A 118 -2.52 13.41 -7.24
N GLN A 119 -1.20 13.37 -7.16
CA GLN A 119 -0.47 13.25 -5.90
C GLN A 119 -0.02 14.62 -5.41
N SER A 120 -0.13 14.84 -4.10
CA SER A 120 0.49 16.00 -3.49
C SER A 120 2.02 15.83 -3.51
N PHE A 121 2.75 16.85 -3.93
CA PHE A 121 4.22 16.80 -4.04
C PHE A 121 4.92 16.43 -2.73
N ARG A 122 4.28 16.68 -1.58
CA ARG A 122 4.86 16.44 -0.26
C ARG A 122 4.42 15.14 0.42
N PHE A 123 3.28 14.57 0.01
CA PHE A 123 2.75 13.34 0.61
C PHE A 123 2.28 12.40 -0.50
N PRO A 124 3.21 11.58 -1.03
CA PRO A 124 2.88 10.59 -2.03
C PRO A 124 1.98 9.49 -1.42
N ASP A 125 0.90 9.14 -2.11
CA ASP A 125 0.01 8.03 -1.73
C ASP A 125 0.49 6.69 -2.34
N TYR A 126 1.79 6.41 -2.22
CA TYR A 126 2.39 5.16 -2.69
C TYR A 126 3.57 4.75 -1.82
N ALA A 127 3.93 3.48 -1.88
CA ALA A 127 5.04 2.92 -1.13
C ALA A 127 5.84 1.93 -1.98
N PRO A 128 7.10 1.64 -1.62
CA PRO A 128 7.84 0.55 -2.23
C PRO A 128 7.08 -0.78 -2.14
N ASN A 129 7.07 -1.52 -3.23
CA ASN A 129 6.47 -2.85 -3.30
C ASN A 129 7.42 -3.91 -2.75
N LEU A 130 7.21 -4.29 -1.50
CA LEU A 130 8.00 -5.31 -0.80
C LEU A 130 7.50 -6.74 -1.04
N ALA A 131 6.73 -7.00 -2.10
CA ALA A 131 6.19 -8.33 -2.38
C ALA A 131 7.19 -9.25 -3.11
N LYS A 132 8.21 -8.68 -3.76
CA LYS A 132 9.21 -9.43 -4.53
C LYS A 132 10.54 -9.41 -3.78
N ASP A 133 11.01 -10.56 -3.31
CA ASP A 133 12.22 -10.65 -2.48
C ASP A 133 13.48 -10.17 -3.24
N GLU A 134 13.56 -10.42 -4.55
CA GLU A 134 14.63 -9.92 -5.41
C GLU A 134 14.73 -8.39 -5.37
N ASP A 135 13.59 -7.69 -5.47
CA ASP A 135 13.54 -6.23 -5.41
C ASP A 135 13.94 -5.70 -4.03
N VAL A 136 13.54 -6.39 -2.96
CA VAL A 136 13.93 -6.02 -1.59
C VAL A 136 15.44 -6.19 -1.40
N GLN A 137 16.02 -7.28 -1.91
CA GLN A 137 17.46 -7.53 -1.82
C GLN A 137 18.25 -6.47 -2.60
N ALA A 138 17.83 -6.14 -3.82
CA ALA A 138 18.47 -5.10 -4.61
C ALA A 138 18.45 -3.72 -3.92
N LEU A 139 17.37 -3.38 -3.22
CA LEU A 139 17.30 -2.15 -2.42
C LEU A 139 18.29 -2.14 -1.27
N ARG A 140 18.49 -3.29 -0.62
CA ARG A 140 19.47 -3.44 0.47
C ARG A 140 20.89 -3.27 -0.02
N GLU A 141 21.23 -3.86 -1.16
CA GLU A 141 22.57 -3.76 -1.76
C GLU A 141 22.88 -2.35 -2.26
N ARG A 142 21.86 -1.60 -2.69
CA ARG A 142 22.01 -0.21 -3.11
C ARG A 142 22.16 0.76 -1.94
N TRP A 143 21.73 0.37 -0.74
CA TRP A 143 21.79 1.23 0.44
C TRP A 143 23.23 1.34 0.93
N ASP A 144 23.79 2.55 0.89
CA ASP A 144 25.10 2.86 1.46
C ASP A 144 24.92 3.52 2.84
N PRO A 145 25.12 2.76 3.94
CA PRO A 145 25.00 3.32 5.28
C PRO A 145 26.10 4.33 5.62
N VAL A 146 27.26 4.26 4.95
CA VAL A 146 28.38 5.19 5.18
C VAL A 146 28.06 6.53 4.55
N ALA A 147 27.71 6.55 3.26
CA ALA A 147 27.31 7.78 2.58
C ALA A 147 26.07 8.41 3.23
N PHE A 148 25.11 7.60 3.70
CA PHE A 148 23.98 8.12 4.45
C PHE A 148 24.42 8.76 5.77
N LYS A 149 25.34 8.12 6.52
CA LYS A 149 25.84 8.69 7.76
C LYS A 149 26.60 9.99 7.53
N GLU A 150 27.48 10.04 6.54
CA GLU A 150 28.19 11.27 6.16
C GLU A 150 27.21 12.39 5.81
N LEU A 151 26.16 12.08 5.03
CA LEU A 151 25.08 13.03 4.73
C LEU A 151 24.37 13.51 6.01
N MET A 152 24.04 12.62 6.94
CA MET A 152 23.39 12.99 8.19
C MET A 152 24.32 13.86 9.07
N ASP A 153 25.60 13.54 9.13
CA ASP A 153 26.60 14.28 9.91
C ASP A 153 26.80 15.73 9.40
N THR A 154 26.39 16.04 8.17
CA THR A 154 26.36 17.43 7.67
C THR A 154 25.28 18.30 8.30
N ASN A 155 24.37 17.73 9.09
CA ASN A 155 23.26 18.44 9.76
C ASN A 155 22.48 19.38 8.81
N LEU A 156 22.18 18.92 7.60
CA LEU A 156 21.48 19.70 6.57
C LEU A 156 20.15 20.30 7.07
N TRP A 157 19.51 19.67 8.05
CA TRP A 157 18.27 20.17 8.64
C TRP A 157 18.47 21.45 9.44
N ASP A 158 19.65 21.74 10.00
CA ASP A 158 19.89 22.99 10.71
C ASP A 158 19.85 24.16 9.73
N VAL A 159 20.47 24.00 8.55
CA VAL A 159 20.41 24.98 7.47
C VAL A 159 18.97 25.12 6.95
N MET A 160 18.29 24.01 6.65
CA MET A 160 16.90 24.05 6.20
C MET A 160 15.96 24.65 7.24
N PHE A 161 16.24 24.45 8.53
CA PHE A 161 15.47 25.01 9.63
C PHE A 161 15.74 26.51 9.73
N GLU A 162 16.98 26.98 9.72
CA GLU A 162 17.29 28.41 9.74
C GLU A 162 16.72 29.15 8.51
N ASP A 163 16.80 28.53 7.33
CA ASP A 163 16.26 29.06 6.07
C ASP A 163 14.74 28.83 5.89
N ARG A 164 14.07 28.26 6.89
CA ARG A 164 12.62 28.02 6.81
C ARG A 164 11.86 29.33 6.69
N SER A 165 10.76 29.32 5.92
CA SER A 165 9.85 30.47 5.87
C SER A 165 9.34 30.78 7.28
N LYS A 166 9.66 31.98 7.78
CA LYS A 166 9.20 32.48 9.08
C LYS A 166 7.76 32.98 9.03
N PHE A 167 7.17 33.03 7.84
CA PHE A 167 5.82 33.49 7.59
C PHE A 167 4.98 32.35 7.01
N LEU A 168 3.81 32.12 7.61
CA LEU A 168 2.76 31.28 7.04
C LEU A 168 1.89 32.16 6.16
N ILE A 169 1.94 31.96 4.85
CA ILE A 169 0.98 32.57 3.92
C ILE A 169 -0.21 31.61 3.86
N LEU A 170 -1.29 31.99 4.54
CA LEU A 170 -2.60 31.36 4.39
C LEU A 170 -3.32 32.08 3.25
N HIS A 171 -3.67 31.34 2.21
CA HIS A 171 -4.53 31.80 1.12
C HIS A 171 -5.98 31.35 1.38
#